data_AF-I2CSF5-F1
#
_entry.id   AF-I2CSF5-F1
#
_cell.length_a   1.000
_cell.length_b   1.000
_cell.length_c   1.000
_cell.angle_alpha   90.00
_cell.angle_beta   90.00
_cell.angle_gamma   90.00
#
_symmetry.space_group_name_H-M   'P 1'
#
loop_
_entity.id
_entity.type
_entity.pdbx_description
1 polymer ?
#
loop_
_entity_poly.entity_id
_entity_poly.type
_entity_poly.pdbx_seq_one_letter_code
_entity_poly.pdbx_strand_id
1 'polypeptide(L)' 'MASRGRGRIMCVSSIAGAAPGPLVAVYSASKAFVSSFTLAIQHELEPGGVSVTNLLPGATFT' A
#
# COMPACT_ATOMS: atom_id res chain seq x y z
N MET A 1 -10.83 0.85 -13.99
CA MET A 1 -10.76 -0.58 -13.64
C MET A 1 -12.10 -1.06 -13.09
N ALA A 2 -12.69 -0.32 -12.15
CA ALA A 2 -14.02 -0.61 -11.58
C ALA A 2 -15.11 -0.87 -12.64
N SER A 3 -15.35 0.06 -13.57
CA SER A 3 -16.35 -0.13 -14.65
C SER A 3 -16.06 -1.31 -15.60
N ARG A 4 -14.81 -1.78 -15.63
CA ARG A 4 -14.37 -2.90 -16.48
C ARG A 4 -14.46 -4.25 -15.77
N GLY A 5 -14.74 -4.29 -14.47
CA GLY A 5 -14.81 -5.52 -13.67
C GLY A 5 -13.48 -6.28 -13.57
N ARG A 6 -12.33 -5.66 -13.90
CA ARG A 6 -11.01 -6.29 -13.87
C ARG A 6 -9.86 -5.30 -13.74
N GLY A 7 -8.84 -5.66 -12.97
CA GLY A 7 -7.61 -4.88 -12.84
C GLY A 7 -6.71 -5.36 -11.70
N ARG A 8 -5.48 -4.87 -11.68
CA ARG A 8 -4.52 -5.09 -10.59
C ARG A 8 -3.84 -3.77 -10.25
N ILE A 9 -3.74 -3.46 -8.97
CA ILE A 9 -3.06 -2.27 -8.44
C ILE A 9 -1.99 -2.74 -7.46
N MET A 10 -0.77 -2.19 -7.58
CA MET A 10 0.28 -2.39 -6.59
C MET A 10 0.67 -1.04 -5.99
N CYS A 11 0.53 -0.91 -4.68
CA CYS A 11 0.98 0.25 -3.92
C CYS A 11 2.31 -0.08 -3.25
N VAL A 12 3.26 0.84 -3.29
CA VAL A 12 4.58 0.67 -2.65
C VAL A 12 4.62 1.45 -1.34
N SER A 13 4.42 0.75 -0.24
CA SER A 13 4.63 1.27 1.11
C SER A 13 6.09 1.03 1.54
N SER A 14 6.33 0.56 2.77
CA SER A 14 7.65 0.22 3.32
C SER A 14 7.49 -0.51 4.65
N ILE A 15 8.48 -1.33 5.01
CA ILE A 15 8.59 -1.87 6.37
C ILE A 15 8.62 -0.77 7.44
N ALA A 16 9.12 0.43 7.10
CA ALA A 16 9.16 1.58 7.99
C ALA A 16 7.77 2.15 8.35
N GLY A 17 6.74 1.80 7.57
CA GLY A 17 5.34 2.12 7.90
C GLY A 17 4.74 1.19 8.95
N ALA A 18 5.27 -0.04 9.09
CA ALA A 18 4.85 -1.00 10.11
C ALA A 18 5.74 -0.95 11.37
N ALA A 19 7.04 -0.71 11.18
CA ALA A 19 8.03 -0.56 12.24
C ALA A 19 8.76 0.79 12.07
N PRO A 20 8.24 1.89 12.66
CA PRO A 20 8.85 3.21 12.51
C PRO A 20 10.18 3.34 13.26
N GLY A 21 11.08 4.17 12.73
CA GLY A 21 12.39 4.47 13.33
C GLY A 21 12.58 5.96 13.63
N PRO A 22 13.62 6.31 14.41
CA PRO A 22 13.97 7.72 14.65
C PRO A 22 14.40 8.41 13.34
N LEU A 23 14.24 9.74 13.30
CA LEU A 23 14.60 10.62 12.17
C LEU A 23 13.81 10.40 10.87
N VAL A 24 12.81 9.50 10.86
CA VAL A 24 11.97 9.22 9.69
C VAL A 24 10.47 9.34 9.98
N ALA A 25 10.07 10.17 10.94
CA ALA A 25 8.67 10.26 11.41
C ALA A 25 7.66 10.51 10.29
N VAL A 26 7.88 11.53 9.45
CA VAL A 26 6.99 11.87 8.32
C VAL A 26 6.99 10.75 7.26
N TYR A 27 8.16 10.19 6.99
CA TYR A 27 8.29 9.07 6.05
C TYR A 27 7.50 7.85 6.54
N SER A 28 7.73 7.39 7.77
CA SER A 28 7.00 6.28 8.38
C SER A 28 5.48 6.52 8.42
N ALA A 29 5.04 7.72 8.81
CA ALA A 29 3.63 8.07 8.82
C ALA A 29 3.00 8.00 7.41
N SER A 30 3.67 8.53 6.39
CA SER A 30 3.20 8.46 5.00
C SER A 30 3.13 7.01 4.49
N LYS A 31 4.11 6.16 4.86
CA LYS A 31 4.13 4.76 4.46
C LYS A 31 3.08 3.92 5.21
N ALA A 32 2.79 4.25 6.46
CA ALA A 32 1.65 3.69 7.19
C ALA A 32 0.31 4.06 6.51
N PHE A 33 0.15 5.34 6.11
CA PHE A 33 -1.03 5.77 5.34
C PHE A 33 -1.22 4.94 4.07
N VAL A 34 -0.17 4.74 3.27
CA VAL A 34 -0.26 3.93 2.05
C VAL A 34 -0.74 2.51 2.38
N SER A 35 -0.25 1.90 3.46
CA SER A 35 -0.69 0.57 3.88
C SER A 35 -2.17 0.54 4.26
N SER A 36 -2.63 1.48 5.11
CA SER A 36 -4.04 1.56 5.53
C SER A 36 -4.96 1.86 4.36
N PHE A 37 -4.58 2.80 3.50
CA PHE A 37 -5.32 3.14 2.28
C PHE A 37 -5.45 1.93 1.36
N THR A 38 -4.34 1.22 1.12
CA THR A 38 -4.31 0.04 0.24
C THR A 38 -5.24 -1.05 0.74
N LEU A 39 -5.26 -1.32 2.04
CA LEU A 39 -6.15 -2.31 2.65
C LEU A 39 -7.63 -1.90 2.52
N ALA A 40 -7.95 -0.64 2.77
CA ALA A 40 -9.32 -0.14 2.66
C ALA A 40 -9.86 -0.28 1.23
N ILE A 41 -9.12 0.21 0.23
CA ILE A 41 -9.55 0.14 -1.16
C ILE A 41 -9.54 -1.29 -1.71
N GLN A 42 -8.71 -2.19 -1.16
CA GLN A 42 -8.75 -3.60 -1.53
C GLN A 42 -10.13 -4.19 -1.23
N HIS A 43 -10.66 -3.95 -0.04
CA HIS A 43 -11.99 -4.44 0.34
C HIS A 43 -13.12 -3.80 -0.47
N GLU A 44 -12.99 -2.52 -0.81
CA GLU A 44 -13.97 -1.82 -1.66
C GLU A 44 -13.98 -2.35 -3.09
N LEU A 45 -12.82 -2.78 -3.61
CA LEU A 45 -12.62 -3.17 -5.01
C LEU A 45 -12.67 -4.68 -5.28
N GLU A 46 -12.48 -5.51 -4.25
CA GLU A 46 -12.50 -6.98 -4.35
C GLU A 46 -13.80 -7.52 -4.98
N PRO A 47 -15.01 -7.07 -4.59
CA PRO A 47 -16.25 -7.52 -5.24
C PRO A 47 -16.33 -7.15 -6.72
N GLY A 48 -15.61 -6.10 -7.13
CA GLY A 48 -15.56 -5.59 -8.50
C GLY A 48 -14.50 -6.24 -9.39
N GLY A 49 -13.86 -7.32 -8.94
CA GLY A 49 -12.85 -8.06 -9.73
C GLY A 49 -11.51 -7.32 -9.89
N VAL A 50 -11.25 -6.31 -9.06
CA VAL A 50 -9.98 -5.58 -9.04
C VAL A 50 -9.20 -5.96 -7.79
N SER A 51 -8.00 -6.53 -7.97
CA SER A 51 -7.13 -6.86 -6.84
C SER A 51 -6.17 -5.71 -6.53
N VAL A 52 -5.90 -5.48 -5.25
CA VAL A 52 -4.94 -4.48 -4.78
C VAL A 52 -3.88 -5.17 -3.92
N THR A 53 -2.61 -4.86 -4.13
CA THR A 53 -1.47 -5.45 -3.40
C THR A 53 -0.66 -4.34 -2.74
N ASN A 54 -0.37 -4.50 -1.45
CA ASN A 54 0.55 -3.64 -0.72
C ASN A 54 1.96 -4.27 -0.69
N LEU A 55 2.92 -3.64 -1.35
CA LEU A 55 4.33 -4.05 -1.31
C LEU A 55 5.05 -3.23 -0.22
N LEU A 56 5.72 -3.90 0.72
CA LEU A 56 6.48 -3.27 1.81
C LEU A 56 7.99 -3.54 1.64
N PRO A 57 8.73 -2.77 0.81
CA PRO A 57 10.17 -2.96 0.70
C PRO A 57 10.90 -2.54 1.98
N GLY A 58 11.98 -3.27 2.26
CA GLY A 58 13.07 -2.81 3.12
C GLY A 58 14.09 -1.97 2.35
N ALA A 59 15.30 -1.87 2.89
CA ALA A 59 16.42 -1.26 2.15
C ALA A 59 16.61 -1.98 0.81
N THR A 60 16.68 -1.22 -0.27
CA THR A 60 16.81 -1.71 -1.64
C THR A 60 17.95 -0.97 -2.31
N PHE A 61 18.75 -1.66 -3.13
CA PHE A 61 19.75 -1.01 -3.98
C PHE A 61 19.01 -0.30 -5.13
N THR A 62 18.84 1.01 -4.99
CA THR A 62 18.16 1.88 -5.96
C THR A 62 19.16 2.70 -6.75
#